data_AF-A0A2E2TEY7-F1
#
_entry.id   AF-A0A2E2TEY7-F1
#
_cell.length_a   1.000
_cell.length_b   1.000
_cell.length_c   1.000
_cell.angle_alpha   90.00
_cell.angle_beta   90.00
_cell.angle_gamma   90.00
#
_symmetry.space_group_name_H-M   'P 1'
#
loop_
_entity.id
_entity.type
_entity.pdbx_description
1 polymer ?
#
loop_
_entity_poly.entity_id
_entity_poly.type
_entity_poly.pdbx_seq_one_letter_code
_entity_poly.pdbx_strand_id
1 'polypeptide(L)'
;MMQLKITLLLFVSVLFYNSNYAQSKSFEWATSYGGKTAVQSFSIATDASGNTYSTGFFSDTVDFDPGSGVFNLASIGNTNVFVQKLDSTGAFVWAKSIGGSSNDVGNAITTDNFGNVYLTGTFRGSGDFDSNAGVRALTSQGGTDIFLMKLNQNGSFAWAVSFGGTSRDEGLSLTTDKSGNVYVAGLFSGRVDFNPGPGLGAETSNRNADAYVVKFDPNGRFQWMNQMGGNSIDQALAISYDPNGYLYTTGRFMSTVDFDPSPNIFNLTGAGASLFIQKVDTNGNFQWAKSVIAAGGSAIGLGIASDQNGDCYTAGNFAATPDFNPNAGVFTIASNGNSDAFILKLKSNGDFAWAKGFGGFQSEDCRAICLDNAGYVYAAGKYGSTVDFDPNSGTFNLSSAGGTVDAFIQILDTAGNFVDAKSMGGANSWDDAYSIAADAFGGVYATGYFEDTADFNPNAAIQNLVSKGSNDPFVIKLGKCVTTSSTDTKSICDSFTWLDGKTYTSDNNSATFTLPNTVGCDSVITLNLTIKQSTTYTDMQSACNQYVWIDGKTYTANASGVQHILTNAAGCDSVVTLDLTINKSATGTDTQTACKSFTWIDGNTYTSNNNSATSTLTNQAGCDSVLPLT
;
A
#
# COMPACT_ATOMS: atom_id res chain seq x y z
N MET A 1 -43.71 -48.54 24.44
CA MET A 1 -43.60 -47.64 23.28
C MET A 1 -43.07 -46.31 23.80
N MET A 2 -41.74 -46.17 23.85
CA MET A 2 -41.04 -45.05 24.48
C MET A 2 -40.33 -44.30 23.34
N GLN A 3 -40.84 -43.13 22.96
CA GLN A 3 -40.23 -42.29 21.93
C GLN A 3 -39.16 -41.41 22.59
N LEU A 4 -37.92 -41.66 22.19
CA LEU A 4 -36.73 -40.87 22.51
C LEU A 4 -36.76 -39.59 21.65
N LYS A 5 -36.90 -38.41 22.27
CA LYS A 5 -36.66 -37.13 21.59
C LYS A 5 -35.15 -36.85 21.63
N ILE A 6 -34.51 -36.94 20.47
CA ILE A 6 -33.12 -36.51 20.26
C ILE A 6 -33.16 -35.01 19.98
N THR A 7 -32.71 -34.19 20.93
CA THR A 7 -32.47 -32.76 20.70
C THR A 7 -31.09 -32.61 20.08
N LEU A 8 -31.06 -32.30 18.79
CA LEU A 8 -29.83 -32.03 18.03
C LEU A 8 -29.29 -30.65 18.45
N LEU A 9 -28.23 -30.61 19.25
CA LEU A 9 -27.45 -29.39 19.48
C LEU A 9 -26.67 -29.09 18.19
N LEU A 10 -27.07 -28.07 17.44
CA LEU A 10 -26.24 -27.48 16.39
C LEU A 10 -25.05 -26.78 17.06
N PHE A 11 -23.85 -27.35 16.90
CA PHE A 11 -22.61 -26.59 17.08
C PHE A 11 -22.54 -25.58 15.93
N VAL A 12 -22.89 -24.33 16.20
CA VAL A 12 -22.53 -23.21 15.32
C VAL A 12 -21.04 -23.00 15.54
N SER A 13 -20.22 -23.65 14.71
CA SER A 13 -18.83 -23.23 14.52
C SER A 13 -18.89 -21.84 13.87
N VAL A 14 -18.73 -20.80 14.68
CA VAL A 14 -18.39 -19.47 14.18
C VAL A 14 -16.99 -19.61 13.58
N LEU A 15 -16.94 -19.93 12.29
CA LEU A 15 -15.78 -19.66 11.47
C LEU A 15 -15.64 -18.13 11.47
N PHE A 16 -14.80 -17.63 12.37
CA PHE A 16 -14.23 -16.31 12.17
C PHE A 16 -13.46 -16.40 10.86
N TYR A 17 -14.04 -15.84 9.80
CA TYR A 17 -13.26 -15.39 8.67
C TYR A 17 -12.26 -14.40 9.26
N ASN A 18 -11.03 -14.84 9.51
CA ASN A 18 -9.91 -13.93 9.45
C ASN A 18 -9.93 -13.41 8.03
N SER A 19 -10.54 -12.25 7.82
CA SER A 19 -10.20 -11.41 6.69
C SER A 19 -8.70 -11.19 6.87
N ASN A 20 -7.88 -11.98 6.16
CA ASN A 20 -6.52 -11.58 5.86
C ASN A 20 -6.68 -10.32 5.02
N TYR A 21 -6.88 -9.17 5.66
CA TYR A 21 -6.77 -7.89 4.99
C TYR A 21 -5.38 -7.90 4.35
N ALA A 22 -5.38 -7.71 3.03
CA ALA A 22 -4.17 -7.55 2.26
C ALA A 22 -3.27 -6.53 2.96
N GLN A 23 -2.09 -6.95 3.38
CA GLN A 23 -1.21 -6.05 4.10
C GLN A 23 -0.57 -5.07 3.12
N SER A 24 -0.57 -3.80 3.48
CA SER A 24 0.24 -2.77 2.86
C SER A 24 1.71 -3.21 2.74
N LYS A 25 2.48 -2.56 1.86
CA LYS A 25 3.94 -2.75 1.80
C LYS A 25 4.62 -1.76 2.75
N SER A 26 5.66 -2.21 3.43
CA SER A 26 6.52 -1.32 4.22
C SER A 26 7.61 -0.70 3.36
N PHE A 27 7.93 0.55 3.63
CA PHE A 27 9.18 1.14 3.14
C PHE A 27 10.40 0.35 3.66
N GLU A 28 11.33 -0.04 2.78
CA GLU A 28 12.62 -0.65 3.18
C GLU A 28 13.77 0.33 3.03
N TRP A 29 13.98 0.84 1.81
CA TRP A 29 15.03 1.81 1.51
C TRP A 29 14.69 2.61 0.25
N ALA A 30 15.29 3.79 0.15
CA ALA A 30 15.32 4.60 -1.06
C ALA A 30 16.72 5.17 -1.22
N THR A 31 17.14 5.31 -2.48
CA THR A 31 18.45 5.84 -2.82
C THR A 31 18.40 6.66 -4.10
N SER A 32 19.38 7.56 -4.28
CA SER A 32 19.54 8.36 -5.48
C SER A 32 21.01 8.41 -5.90
N TYR A 33 21.21 8.70 -7.18
CA TYR A 33 22.51 8.92 -7.80
C TYR A 33 22.32 10.04 -8.82
N GLY A 34 23.35 10.83 -9.10
CA GLY A 34 23.11 12.12 -9.72
C GLY A 34 24.34 12.95 -10.01
N GLY A 35 24.16 13.95 -10.85
CA GLY A 35 25.20 14.87 -11.28
C GLY A 35 24.75 16.33 -11.18
N LYS A 36 25.52 17.23 -11.80
CA LYS A 36 25.13 18.66 -11.85
C LYS A 36 24.03 18.93 -12.88
N THR A 37 23.83 18.02 -13.81
CA THR A 37 22.88 18.10 -14.91
C THR A 37 21.80 17.03 -14.76
N ALA A 38 20.78 17.11 -15.61
CA ALA A 38 19.68 16.16 -15.65
C ALA A 38 20.17 14.71 -15.83
N VAL A 39 19.73 13.86 -14.91
CA VAL A 39 19.82 12.41 -15.00
C VAL A 39 18.40 11.87 -14.78
N GLN A 40 17.93 11.00 -15.67
CA GLN A 40 16.57 10.47 -15.59
C GLN A 40 16.56 8.97 -15.82
N SER A 41 15.87 8.23 -14.96
CA SER A 41 15.67 6.78 -15.08
C SER A 41 14.26 6.49 -15.57
N PHE A 42 14.14 5.68 -16.62
CA PHE A 42 12.86 5.39 -17.29
C PHE A 42 12.38 3.97 -17.12
N SER A 43 13.26 3.03 -16.75
CA SER A 43 12.89 1.62 -16.62
C SER A 43 13.71 0.91 -15.57
N ILE A 44 13.06 0.02 -14.82
CA ILE A 44 13.69 -0.86 -13.83
C ILE A 44 13.27 -2.32 -14.04
N ALA A 45 14.20 -3.24 -13.85
CA ALA A 45 13.96 -4.68 -13.84
C ALA A 45 14.67 -5.33 -12.65
N THR A 46 14.22 -6.53 -12.25
CA THR A 46 14.82 -7.32 -11.17
C THR A 46 15.41 -8.62 -11.73
N ASP A 47 16.43 -9.18 -11.07
CA ASP A 47 16.83 -10.57 -11.31
C ASP A 47 16.32 -11.51 -10.21
N ALA A 48 16.54 -12.81 -10.39
CA ALA A 48 16.12 -13.85 -9.44
C ALA A 48 16.79 -13.74 -8.06
N SER A 49 17.83 -12.91 -7.90
CA SER A 49 18.48 -12.63 -6.62
C SER A 49 17.96 -11.34 -5.95
N GLY A 50 17.00 -10.66 -6.56
CA GLY A 50 16.45 -9.39 -6.07
C GLY A 50 17.34 -8.19 -6.33
N ASN A 51 18.37 -8.32 -7.20
CA ASN A 51 19.14 -7.16 -7.66
C ASN A 51 18.30 -6.36 -8.65
N THR A 52 18.50 -5.05 -8.70
CA THR A 52 17.82 -4.17 -9.65
C THR A 52 18.74 -3.73 -10.77
N TYR A 53 18.15 -3.51 -11.94
CA TYR A 53 18.79 -2.96 -13.12
C TYR A 53 17.96 -1.78 -13.61
N SER A 54 18.56 -0.61 -13.74
CA SER A 54 17.89 0.60 -14.24
C SER A 54 18.58 1.13 -15.49
N THR A 55 17.81 1.83 -16.33
CA THR A 55 18.32 2.51 -17.52
C THR A 55 17.64 3.86 -17.70
N GLY A 56 18.33 4.75 -18.42
CA GLY A 56 17.83 6.08 -18.72
C GLY A 56 18.82 6.88 -19.54
N PHE A 57 18.91 8.19 -19.28
CA PHE A 57 19.97 9.02 -19.84
C PHE A 57 20.66 9.86 -18.76
N PHE A 58 21.88 10.30 -19.07
CA PHE A 58 22.63 11.27 -18.28
C PHE A 58 23.47 12.16 -19.19
N SER A 59 23.90 13.31 -18.67
CA SER A 59 24.87 14.20 -19.34
C SER A 59 26.00 14.59 -18.37
N ASP A 60 27.10 15.10 -18.89
CA ASP A 60 28.31 15.44 -18.14
C ASP A 60 28.84 14.25 -17.32
N THR A 61 29.53 14.53 -16.21
CA THR A 61 30.03 13.51 -15.28
C THR A 61 29.04 13.31 -14.14
N VAL A 62 28.65 12.06 -13.94
CA VAL A 62 27.69 11.62 -12.92
C VAL A 62 28.30 10.53 -12.06
N ASP A 63 28.07 10.63 -10.75
CA ASP A 63 28.44 9.59 -9.80
C ASP A 63 27.26 8.61 -9.66
N PHE A 64 27.49 7.37 -10.08
CA PHE A 64 26.51 6.28 -10.07
C PHE A 64 26.57 5.41 -8.82
N ASP A 65 27.46 5.70 -7.86
CA ASP A 65 27.44 5.04 -6.55
C ASP A 65 26.52 5.82 -5.59
N PRO A 66 25.33 5.30 -5.25
CA PRO A 66 24.47 5.90 -4.23
C PRO A 66 25.06 5.94 -2.82
N GLY A 67 26.11 5.16 -2.55
CA GLY A 67 26.73 5.02 -1.25
C GLY A 67 27.76 6.11 -0.92
N SER A 68 28.75 5.74 -0.12
CA SER A 68 29.87 6.62 0.23
C SER A 68 31.06 6.51 -0.74
N GLY A 69 31.02 5.54 -1.66
CA GLY A 69 31.99 5.41 -2.73
C GLY A 69 31.76 6.44 -3.83
N VAL A 70 32.59 6.38 -4.87
CA VAL A 70 32.46 7.23 -6.06
C VAL A 70 32.68 6.35 -7.28
N PHE A 71 31.71 6.34 -8.18
CA PHE A 71 31.81 5.67 -9.47
C PHE A 71 31.35 6.61 -10.58
N ASN A 72 32.30 7.36 -11.14
CA ASN A 72 31.99 8.34 -12.17
C ASN A 72 31.90 7.72 -13.56
N LEU A 73 30.81 8.03 -14.26
CA LEU A 73 30.71 7.91 -15.71
C LEU A 73 30.60 9.32 -16.31
N ALA A 74 31.15 9.49 -17.51
CA ALA A 74 31.05 10.74 -18.25
C ALA A 74 30.35 10.48 -19.58
N SER A 75 29.38 11.32 -19.92
CA SER A 75 28.79 11.29 -21.26
C SER A 75 29.79 11.86 -22.28
N ILE A 76 29.65 11.40 -23.52
CA ILE A 76 30.34 11.89 -24.69
C ILE A 76 29.37 12.84 -25.40
N GLY A 77 29.76 14.10 -25.59
CA GLY A 77 28.90 15.08 -26.26
C GLY A 77 27.68 15.44 -25.40
N ASN A 78 26.48 15.08 -25.86
CA ASN A 78 25.24 15.45 -25.18
C ASN A 78 24.84 14.39 -24.12
N THR A 79 23.74 13.67 -24.35
CA THR A 79 23.22 12.66 -23.42
C THR A 79 23.59 11.25 -23.88
N ASN A 80 24.02 10.41 -22.95
CA ASN A 80 24.21 8.99 -23.22
C ASN A 80 23.31 8.13 -22.36
N VAL A 81 23.14 6.88 -22.79
CA VAL A 81 22.44 5.86 -22.04
C VAL A 81 23.30 5.43 -20.87
N PHE A 82 22.69 5.27 -19.69
CA PHE A 82 23.30 4.53 -18.59
C PHE A 82 22.59 3.20 -18.37
N VAL A 83 23.33 2.23 -17.84
CA VAL A 83 22.77 1.04 -17.20
C VAL A 83 23.42 0.91 -15.83
N GLN A 84 22.62 0.77 -14.78
CA GLN A 84 23.11 0.59 -13.42
C GLN A 84 22.57 -0.72 -12.85
N LYS A 85 23.40 -1.41 -12.06
CA LYS A 85 22.98 -2.52 -11.21
C LYS A 85 23.18 -2.15 -9.73
N LEU A 86 22.13 -2.33 -8.94
CA LEU A 86 22.18 -2.32 -7.48
C LEU A 86 21.85 -3.71 -6.95
N ASP A 87 22.41 -4.07 -5.79
CA ASP A 87 22.03 -5.32 -5.13
C ASP A 87 20.67 -5.20 -4.41
N SER A 88 20.21 -6.29 -3.81
CA SER A 88 18.91 -6.33 -3.10
C SER A 88 18.81 -5.43 -1.87
N THR A 89 19.94 -4.89 -1.40
CA THR A 89 20.06 -3.92 -0.30
C THR A 89 20.14 -2.47 -0.79
N GLY A 90 20.19 -2.26 -2.11
CA GLY A 90 20.35 -0.94 -2.72
C GLY A 90 21.81 -0.48 -2.84
N ALA A 91 22.77 -1.36 -2.57
CA ALA A 91 24.19 -1.04 -2.70
C ALA A 91 24.65 -1.12 -4.16
N PHE A 92 25.58 -0.26 -4.53
CA PHE A 92 26.16 -0.20 -5.87
C PHE A 92 26.89 -1.50 -6.25
N VAL A 93 26.66 -2.01 -7.45
CA VAL A 93 27.41 -3.16 -8.01
C VAL A 93 28.24 -2.74 -9.23
N TRP A 94 27.60 -2.18 -10.25
CA TRP A 94 28.27 -1.64 -11.43
C TRP A 94 27.38 -0.65 -12.17
N ALA A 95 27.97 0.25 -12.96
CA ALA A 95 27.26 1.07 -13.94
C ALA A 95 28.05 1.14 -15.25
N LYS A 96 27.34 1.35 -16.36
CA LYS A 96 27.87 1.42 -17.73
C LYS A 96 27.28 2.62 -18.46
N SER A 97 28.07 3.23 -19.34
CA SER A 97 27.62 4.25 -20.29
C SER A 97 27.69 3.70 -21.72
N ILE A 98 26.67 4.00 -22.52
CA ILE A 98 26.52 3.54 -23.91
C ILE A 98 26.06 4.73 -24.75
N GLY A 99 26.67 4.92 -25.92
CA GLY A 99 26.25 5.97 -26.84
C GLY A 99 27.39 6.64 -27.59
N GLY A 100 27.05 7.76 -28.23
CA GLY A 100 27.95 8.57 -29.04
C GLY A 100 27.93 10.03 -28.62
N SER A 101 28.30 10.94 -29.52
CA SER A 101 28.32 12.37 -29.21
C SER A 101 26.95 13.07 -29.27
N SER A 102 25.91 12.38 -29.72
CA SER A 102 24.56 12.95 -29.87
C SER A 102 23.67 12.59 -28.68
N ASN A 103 22.36 12.85 -28.79
CA ASN A 103 21.40 12.46 -27.77
C ASN A 103 21.04 10.98 -27.91
N ASP A 104 21.36 10.20 -26.88
CA ASP A 104 20.97 8.80 -26.75
C ASP A 104 20.20 8.60 -25.44
N VAL A 105 19.19 7.72 -25.46
CA VAL A 105 18.28 7.48 -24.33
C VAL A 105 17.97 5.99 -24.23
N GLY A 106 18.15 5.40 -23.04
CA GLY A 106 17.66 4.06 -22.74
C GLY A 106 16.22 4.13 -22.22
N ASN A 107 15.28 3.57 -22.98
CA ASN A 107 13.85 3.66 -22.67
C ASN A 107 13.35 2.47 -21.85
N ALA A 108 13.88 1.27 -22.09
CA ALA A 108 13.44 0.06 -21.40
C ALA A 108 14.58 -0.91 -21.11
N ILE A 109 14.46 -1.64 -20.00
CA ILE A 109 15.38 -2.69 -19.56
C ILE A 109 14.59 -3.91 -19.06
N THR A 110 15.09 -5.11 -19.32
CA THR A 110 14.55 -6.36 -18.75
C THR A 110 15.67 -7.36 -18.50
N THR A 111 15.36 -8.39 -17.71
CA THR A 111 16.25 -9.53 -17.48
C THR A 111 15.62 -10.81 -18.06
N ASP A 112 16.45 -11.79 -18.43
CA ASP A 112 15.97 -13.15 -18.70
C ASP A 112 16.21 -14.09 -17.51
N ASN A 113 15.64 -15.29 -17.59
CA ASN A 113 15.80 -16.33 -16.56
C ASN A 113 17.25 -16.83 -16.39
N PHE A 114 18.18 -16.45 -17.28
CA PHE A 114 19.60 -16.77 -17.21
C PHE A 114 20.43 -15.63 -16.60
N GLY A 115 19.78 -14.53 -16.20
CA GLY A 115 20.43 -13.34 -15.63
C GLY A 115 21.10 -12.44 -16.67
N ASN A 116 20.79 -12.61 -17.97
CA ASN A 116 21.20 -11.62 -18.96
C ASN A 116 20.30 -10.39 -18.88
N VAL A 117 20.84 -9.24 -19.25
CA VAL A 117 20.17 -7.95 -19.24
C VAL A 117 19.98 -7.50 -20.67
N TYR A 118 18.76 -7.10 -21.04
CA TYR A 118 18.44 -6.56 -22.36
C TYR A 118 17.93 -5.14 -22.19
N LEU A 119 18.33 -4.26 -23.09
CA LEU A 119 17.91 -2.86 -23.10
C LEU A 119 17.68 -2.37 -24.52
N THR A 120 16.73 -1.45 -24.64
CA THR A 120 16.41 -0.76 -25.90
C THR A 120 16.20 0.72 -25.64
N GLY A 121 16.21 1.50 -26.71
CA GLY A 121 16.04 2.93 -26.64
C GLY A 121 16.25 3.59 -27.99
N THR A 122 16.65 4.85 -27.93
CA THR A 122 16.95 5.67 -29.10
C THR A 122 18.41 6.13 -29.08
N PHE A 123 19.02 6.25 -30.25
CA PHE A 123 20.36 6.84 -30.39
C PHE A 123 20.47 7.62 -31.69
N ARG A 124 21.40 8.57 -31.76
CA ARG A 124 21.63 9.38 -32.97
C ARG A 124 23.10 9.49 -33.35
N GLY A 125 23.38 9.39 -34.65
CA GLY A 125 24.74 9.42 -35.17
C GLY A 125 25.46 8.11 -34.86
N SER A 126 26.78 8.16 -34.65
CA SER A 126 27.58 6.97 -34.34
C SER A 126 27.91 6.92 -32.85
N GLY A 127 27.77 5.75 -32.23
CA GLY A 127 28.08 5.50 -30.83
C GLY A 127 28.71 4.12 -30.62
N ASP A 128 29.41 3.97 -29.49
CA ASP A 128 29.96 2.69 -29.07
C ASP A 128 29.00 1.98 -28.10
N PHE A 129 28.64 0.76 -28.48
CA PHE A 129 27.75 -0.11 -27.73
C PHE A 129 28.47 -1.27 -27.05
N ASP A 130 29.80 -1.33 -27.10
CA ASP A 130 30.57 -2.21 -26.23
C ASP A 130 30.91 -1.45 -24.94
N SER A 131 30.27 -1.83 -23.85
CA SER A 131 30.47 -1.21 -22.53
C SER A 131 31.78 -1.64 -21.83
N ASN A 132 32.68 -2.32 -22.55
CA ASN A 132 33.98 -2.81 -22.09
C ASN A 132 35.14 -2.26 -22.96
N ALA A 133 36.17 -3.08 -23.22
CA ALA A 133 37.40 -2.66 -23.92
C ALA A 133 37.36 -2.87 -25.44
N GLY A 134 36.32 -3.52 -25.97
CA GLY A 134 36.11 -3.64 -27.41
C GLY A 134 35.39 -2.41 -27.97
N VAL A 135 35.12 -2.42 -29.27
CA VAL A 135 34.31 -1.39 -29.94
C VAL A 135 33.20 -2.08 -30.70
N ARG A 136 31.96 -1.73 -30.38
CA ARG A 136 30.77 -2.08 -31.17
C ARG A 136 30.14 -0.79 -31.66
N ALA A 137 30.66 -0.27 -32.76
CA ALA A 137 30.09 0.92 -33.40
C ALA A 137 28.73 0.60 -34.04
N LEU A 138 27.69 1.31 -33.62
CA LEU A 138 26.41 1.39 -34.31
C LEU A 138 26.22 2.81 -34.83
N THR A 139 25.53 2.94 -35.97
CA THR A 139 25.30 4.24 -36.63
C THR A 139 23.82 4.36 -37.01
N SER A 140 23.16 5.42 -36.56
CA SER A 140 21.79 5.73 -36.96
C SER A 140 21.73 6.23 -38.40
N GLN A 141 20.62 5.98 -39.10
CA GLN A 141 20.43 6.29 -40.51
C GLN A 141 19.75 7.64 -40.76
N GLY A 142 19.93 8.64 -39.91
CA GLY A 142 19.46 10.01 -40.16
C GLY A 142 18.88 10.65 -38.90
N GLY A 143 17.63 10.30 -38.59
CA GLY A 143 16.99 10.67 -37.33
C GLY A 143 17.56 9.87 -36.16
N THR A 144 16.72 9.68 -35.14
CA THR A 144 17.00 8.73 -34.06
C THR A 144 16.60 7.34 -34.52
N ASP A 145 17.44 6.35 -34.25
CA ASP A 145 17.17 4.94 -34.57
C ASP A 145 17.08 4.11 -33.29
N ILE A 146 16.58 2.89 -33.43
CA ILE A 146 16.48 1.93 -32.34
C ILE A 146 17.81 1.21 -32.16
N PHE A 147 18.23 1.04 -30.90
CA PHE A 147 19.20 0.01 -30.54
C PHE A 147 18.55 -1.08 -29.69
N LEU A 148 19.09 -2.29 -29.78
CA LEU A 148 18.82 -3.39 -28.88
C LEU A 148 20.15 -4.00 -28.46
N MET A 149 20.40 -4.09 -27.16
CA MET A 149 21.65 -4.59 -26.61
C MET A 149 21.41 -5.66 -25.54
N LYS A 150 22.30 -6.64 -25.50
CA LYS A 150 22.39 -7.67 -24.46
C LYS A 150 23.70 -7.55 -23.69
N LEU A 151 23.59 -7.57 -22.36
CA LEU A 151 24.68 -7.74 -21.39
C LEU A 151 24.50 -9.05 -20.62
N ASN A 152 25.57 -9.59 -20.07
CA ASN A 152 25.48 -10.64 -19.05
C ASN A 152 25.22 -10.05 -17.65
N GLN A 153 25.06 -10.91 -16.64
CA GLN A 153 24.79 -10.52 -15.24
C GLN A 153 25.87 -9.61 -14.61
N ASN A 154 27.10 -9.66 -15.14
CA ASN A 154 28.24 -8.86 -14.71
C ASN A 154 28.36 -7.54 -15.50
N GLY A 155 27.36 -7.21 -16.33
CA GLY A 155 27.36 -6.02 -17.17
C GLY A 155 28.33 -6.10 -18.36
N SER A 156 28.86 -7.28 -18.68
CA SER A 156 29.73 -7.42 -19.85
C SER A 156 28.91 -7.52 -21.13
N PHE A 157 29.35 -6.79 -22.16
CA PHE A 157 28.76 -6.82 -23.50
C PHE A 157 28.70 -8.23 -24.09
N ALA A 158 27.54 -8.58 -24.67
CA ALA A 158 27.35 -9.82 -25.44
C ALA A 158 27.12 -9.52 -26.93
N TRP A 159 26.09 -8.74 -27.25
CA TRP A 159 25.82 -8.27 -28.61
C TRP A 159 24.96 -7.01 -28.58
N ALA A 160 25.01 -6.22 -29.66
CA ALA A 160 24.07 -5.13 -29.91
C ALA A 160 23.74 -5.03 -31.40
N VAL A 161 22.52 -4.67 -31.71
CA VAL A 161 22.03 -4.40 -33.07
C VAL A 161 21.31 -3.05 -33.09
N SER A 162 21.28 -2.41 -34.25
CA SER A 162 20.46 -1.24 -34.50
C SER A 162 19.60 -1.45 -35.74
N PHE A 163 18.42 -0.84 -35.73
CA PHE A 163 17.51 -0.81 -36.87
C PHE A 163 16.74 0.51 -36.84
N GLY A 164 16.47 1.04 -38.03
CA GLY A 164 15.93 2.38 -38.23
C GLY A 164 16.12 2.82 -39.67
N GLY A 165 15.58 3.99 -39.99
CA GLY A 165 15.61 4.59 -41.31
C GLY A 165 16.02 6.06 -41.25
N THR A 166 15.59 6.83 -42.25
CA THR A 166 15.97 8.26 -42.32
C THR A 166 15.21 9.17 -41.37
N SER A 167 14.15 8.66 -40.75
CA SER A 167 13.23 9.42 -39.92
C SER A 167 13.45 9.10 -38.43
N ARG A 168 12.47 9.45 -37.59
CA ARG A 168 12.49 9.13 -36.16
C ARG A 168 11.90 7.73 -35.94
N ASP A 169 12.69 6.86 -35.35
CA ASP A 169 12.34 5.49 -34.96
C ASP A 169 12.75 5.26 -33.50
N GLU A 170 11.91 4.57 -32.72
CA GLU A 170 12.12 4.41 -31.27
C GLU A 170 11.79 3.01 -30.77
N GLY A 171 12.67 2.46 -29.92
CA GLY A 171 12.36 1.34 -29.05
C GLY A 171 11.87 1.88 -27.72
N LEU A 172 10.64 1.56 -27.33
CA LEU A 172 9.98 2.15 -26.16
C LEU A 172 9.79 1.14 -25.02
N SER A 173 9.61 -0.14 -25.35
CA SER A 173 9.45 -1.20 -24.36
C SER A 173 10.02 -2.51 -24.87
N LEU A 174 10.41 -3.40 -23.97
CA LEU A 174 10.88 -4.74 -24.32
C LEU A 174 10.55 -5.77 -23.25
N THR A 175 10.45 -7.03 -23.65
CA THR A 175 10.27 -8.18 -22.75
C THR A 175 11.02 -9.41 -23.27
N THR A 176 11.17 -10.45 -22.46
CA THR A 176 11.78 -11.72 -22.87
C THR A 176 10.84 -12.90 -22.62
N ASP A 177 10.95 -13.94 -23.44
CA ASP A 177 10.32 -15.23 -23.16
C ASP A 177 11.22 -16.15 -22.33
N LYS A 178 10.66 -17.30 -21.93
CA LYS A 178 11.38 -18.33 -21.16
C LYS A 178 12.61 -18.91 -21.88
N SER A 179 12.72 -18.74 -23.19
CA SER A 179 13.85 -19.21 -24.00
C SER A 179 14.93 -18.12 -24.20
N GLY A 180 14.70 -16.91 -23.68
CA GLY A 180 15.58 -15.76 -23.86
C GLY A 180 15.43 -15.07 -25.23
N ASN A 181 14.36 -15.35 -25.99
CA ASN A 181 14.03 -14.48 -27.12
C ASN A 181 13.58 -13.13 -26.57
N VAL A 182 13.91 -12.06 -27.29
CA VAL A 182 13.60 -10.69 -26.88
C VAL A 182 12.62 -10.07 -27.87
N TYR A 183 11.65 -9.35 -27.33
CA TYR A 183 10.59 -8.67 -28.06
C TYR A 183 10.70 -7.18 -27.77
N VAL A 184 10.75 -6.37 -28.82
CA VAL A 184 10.82 -4.90 -28.70
C VAL A 184 9.57 -4.30 -29.31
N ALA A 185 8.97 -3.33 -28.62
CA ALA A 185 7.83 -2.57 -29.08
C ALA A 185 8.17 -1.07 -29.15
N GLY A 186 7.58 -0.38 -30.11
CA GLY A 186 7.84 1.05 -30.31
C GLY A 186 7.09 1.66 -31.48
N LEU A 187 7.72 2.66 -32.12
CA LEU A 187 7.23 3.31 -33.33
C LEU A 187 8.33 3.47 -34.37
N PHE A 188 7.96 3.54 -35.65
CA PHE A 188 8.89 3.84 -36.75
C PHE A 188 8.23 4.71 -37.83
N SER A 189 9.02 5.49 -38.57
CA SER A 189 8.55 6.40 -39.62
C SER A 189 9.30 6.22 -40.95
N GLY A 190 8.57 6.12 -42.05
CA GLY A 190 9.14 5.87 -43.37
C GLY A 190 9.57 4.42 -43.51
N ARG A 191 10.62 4.18 -44.32
CA ARG A 191 11.09 2.83 -44.63
C ARG A 191 12.21 2.42 -43.66
N VAL A 192 12.03 1.29 -42.98
CA VAL A 192 12.98 0.73 -42.01
C VAL A 192 13.29 -0.71 -42.36
N ASP A 193 14.55 -1.15 -42.20
CA ASP A 193 14.92 -2.56 -42.25
C ASP A 193 15.12 -3.09 -40.83
N PHE A 194 14.22 -3.97 -40.39
CA PHE A 194 14.26 -4.57 -39.05
C PHE A 194 15.23 -5.77 -38.96
N ASN A 195 15.79 -6.23 -40.09
CA ASN A 195 16.79 -7.28 -40.10
C ASN A 195 18.20 -6.68 -40.21
N PRO A 196 18.99 -6.62 -39.13
CA PRO A 196 20.35 -6.10 -39.16
C PRO A 196 21.36 -7.02 -39.88
N GLY A 197 20.94 -8.24 -40.31
CA GLY A 197 21.77 -9.22 -41.02
C GLY A 197 21.55 -9.25 -42.54
N PRO A 198 22.14 -10.22 -43.26
CA PRO A 198 21.91 -10.38 -44.70
C PRO A 198 20.48 -10.87 -44.96
N GLY A 199 19.67 -10.04 -45.61
CA GLY A 199 18.27 -10.30 -45.92
C GLY A 199 17.51 -9.00 -46.11
N LEU A 200 16.19 -9.08 -46.32
CA LEU A 200 15.31 -7.91 -46.26
C LEU A 200 14.25 -8.21 -45.18
N GLY A 201 14.23 -7.42 -44.11
CA GLY A 201 13.11 -7.34 -43.15
C GLY A 201 12.50 -5.94 -43.19
N ALA A 202 12.30 -5.42 -44.41
CA ALA A 202 12.02 -4.01 -44.62
C ALA A 202 10.53 -3.72 -44.71
N GLU A 203 10.09 -2.77 -43.89
CA GLU A 203 8.71 -2.30 -43.84
C GLU A 203 8.64 -0.80 -44.07
N THR A 204 7.44 -0.29 -44.38
CA THR A 204 7.20 1.14 -44.59
C THR A 204 5.98 1.57 -43.81
N SER A 205 6.13 2.64 -43.03
CA SER A 205 5.02 3.20 -42.25
C SER A 205 3.98 3.88 -43.15
N ASN A 206 2.74 3.92 -42.67
CA ASN A 206 1.60 4.44 -43.43
C ASN A 206 1.45 5.95 -43.28
N ARG A 207 2.20 6.72 -44.08
CA ARG A 207 2.28 8.20 -44.08
C ARG A 207 2.91 8.81 -42.82
N ASN A 208 2.45 8.42 -41.63
CA ASN A 208 2.97 8.86 -40.33
C ASN A 208 3.65 7.68 -39.62
N ALA A 209 3.98 7.84 -38.33
CA ALA A 209 4.65 6.81 -37.56
C ALA A 209 3.69 5.66 -37.23
N ASP A 210 4.16 4.43 -37.41
CA ASP A 210 3.37 3.22 -37.14
C ASP A 210 3.96 2.49 -35.93
N ALA A 211 3.10 1.81 -35.16
CA ALA A 211 3.53 0.97 -34.07
C ALA A 211 4.12 -0.34 -34.60
N TYR A 212 5.05 -0.93 -33.85
CA TYR A 212 5.61 -2.25 -34.19
C TYR A 212 5.86 -3.12 -32.96
N VAL A 213 5.95 -4.43 -33.22
CA VAL A 213 6.57 -5.42 -32.34
C VAL A 213 7.57 -6.23 -33.17
N VAL A 214 8.80 -6.40 -32.70
CA VAL A 214 9.84 -7.18 -33.39
C VAL A 214 10.45 -8.21 -32.44
N LYS A 215 10.75 -9.40 -32.96
CA LYS A 215 11.38 -10.50 -32.22
C LYS A 215 12.81 -10.75 -32.70
N PHE A 216 13.73 -10.92 -31.73
CA PHE A 216 15.07 -11.43 -31.94
C PHE A 216 15.31 -12.69 -31.11
N ASP A 217 16.14 -13.60 -31.63
CA ASP A 217 16.62 -14.77 -30.87
C ASP A 217 17.63 -14.34 -29.77
N PRO A 218 18.02 -15.24 -28.85
CA PRO A 218 18.97 -14.91 -27.78
C PRO A 218 20.37 -14.48 -28.26
N ASN A 219 20.67 -14.66 -29.56
CA ASN A 219 21.92 -14.30 -30.23
C ASN A 219 21.80 -13.01 -31.05
N GLY A 220 20.68 -12.29 -30.96
CA GLY A 220 20.45 -11.04 -31.69
C GLY A 220 20.09 -11.23 -33.16
N ARG A 221 19.60 -12.40 -33.55
CA ARG A 221 19.13 -12.66 -34.93
C ARG A 221 17.64 -12.37 -35.06
N PHE A 222 17.30 -11.51 -36.02
CA PHE A 222 15.92 -11.20 -36.38
C PHE A 222 15.09 -12.46 -36.66
N GLN A 223 13.86 -12.51 -36.15
CA GLN A 223 12.93 -13.62 -36.35
C GLN A 223 11.69 -13.18 -37.16
N TRP A 224 10.99 -12.17 -36.68
CA TRP A 224 9.81 -11.60 -37.32
C TRP A 224 9.55 -10.19 -36.78
N MET A 225 8.73 -9.42 -37.50
CA MET A 225 8.16 -8.17 -37.00
C MET A 225 6.67 -8.11 -37.36
N ASN A 226 5.90 -7.38 -36.56
CA ASN A 226 4.48 -7.06 -36.76
C ASN A 226 4.31 -5.55 -36.72
N GLN A 227 3.73 -4.98 -37.79
CA GLN A 227 3.35 -3.57 -37.88
C GLN A 227 1.88 -3.41 -37.48
N MET A 228 1.59 -2.34 -36.76
CA MET A 228 0.23 -1.89 -36.43
C MET A 228 0.16 -0.39 -36.73
N GLY A 229 -0.36 -0.03 -37.90
CA GLY A 229 -0.37 1.37 -38.30
C GLY A 229 -1.36 1.74 -39.40
N GLY A 230 -1.89 2.95 -39.28
CA GLY A 230 -2.81 3.57 -40.20
C GLY A 230 -2.26 4.92 -40.70
N ASN A 231 -3.13 5.81 -41.19
CA ASN A 231 -2.65 7.09 -41.75
C ASN A 231 -2.15 8.11 -40.70
N SER A 232 -2.26 7.80 -39.41
CA SER A 232 -1.99 8.71 -38.29
C SER A 232 -0.82 8.20 -37.44
N ILE A 233 -0.48 8.90 -36.36
CA ILE A 233 0.59 8.43 -35.46
C ILE A 233 0.04 7.34 -34.56
N ASP A 234 0.62 6.15 -34.67
CA ASP A 234 0.34 4.98 -33.85
C ASP A 234 1.62 4.57 -33.09
N GLN A 235 1.49 4.20 -31.81
CA GLN A 235 2.63 3.90 -30.94
C GLN A 235 2.35 2.69 -30.07
N ALA A 236 3.25 1.70 -30.06
CA ALA A 236 3.28 0.66 -29.05
C ALA A 236 4.19 1.12 -27.90
N LEU A 237 3.58 1.43 -26.76
CA LEU A 237 4.26 2.05 -25.62
C LEU A 237 4.72 1.02 -24.58
N ALA A 238 4.03 -0.13 -24.48
CA ALA A 238 4.41 -1.19 -23.56
C ALA A 238 4.12 -2.58 -24.12
N ILE A 239 4.99 -3.54 -23.76
CA ILE A 239 4.84 -4.95 -24.10
C ILE A 239 5.10 -5.85 -22.87
N SER A 240 4.33 -6.93 -22.73
CA SER A 240 4.49 -7.94 -21.68
C SER A 240 4.38 -9.34 -22.24
N TYR A 241 5.13 -10.28 -21.68
CA TYR A 241 5.07 -11.72 -21.98
C TYR A 241 4.35 -12.46 -20.84
N ASP A 242 3.39 -13.30 -21.18
CA ASP A 242 2.67 -14.12 -20.20
C ASP A 242 3.27 -15.53 -20.04
N PRO A 243 3.02 -16.21 -18.90
CA PRO A 243 3.53 -17.56 -18.68
C PRO A 243 3.01 -18.61 -19.68
N ASN A 244 1.95 -18.32 -20.44
CA ASN A 244 1.29 -19.21 -21.40
C ASN A 244 1.86 -19.09 -22.82
N GLY A 245 2.82 -18.19 -23.06
CA GLY A 245 3.47 -18.05 -24.36
C GLY A 245 2.83 -17.01 -25.28
N TYR A 246 2.16 -16.00 -24.71
CA TYR A 246 1.57 -14.89 -25.44
C TYR A 246 2.20 -13.56 -25.07
N LEU A 247 2.15 -12.63 -26.02
CA LEU A 247 2.59 -11.26 -25.87
C LEU A 247 1.38 -10.34 -25.85
N TYR A 248 1.38 -9.40 -24.93
CA TYR A 248 0.41 -8.32 -24.83
C TYR A 248 1.10 -7.00 -25.11
N THR A 249 0.57 -6.25 -26.08
CA THR A 249 1.10 -4.92 -26.45
C THR A 249 0.00 -3.88 -26.28
N THR A 250 0.34 -2.73 -25.72
CA THR A 250 -0.57 -1.58 -25.59
C THR A 250 0.08 -0.28 -26.02
N GLY A 251 -0.74 0.75 -26.20
CA GLY A 251 -0.28 2.07 -26.60
C GLY A 251 -1.44 2.94 -27.02
N ARG A 252 -1.21 3.79 -28.03
CA ARG A 252 -2.24 4.62 -28.64
C ARG A 252 -2.26 4.48 -30.15
N PHE A 253 -3.43 4.62 -30.73
CA PHE A 253 -3.64 4.68 -32.17
C PHE A 253 -4.70 5.71 -32.53
N MET A 254 -4.72 6.13 -33.79
CA MET A 254 -5.70 7.08 -34.33
C MET A 254 -6.21 6.61 -35.69
N SER A 255 -7.47 6.96 -36.01
CA SER A 255 -8.12 6.50 -37.24
C SER A 255 -8.25 4.96 -37.29
N THR A 256 -8.46 4.41 -38.49
CA THR A 256 -8.54 2.96 -38.69
C THR A 256 -7.15 2.35 -38.83
N VAL A 257 -6.89 1.30 -38.06
CA VAL A 257 -5.65 0.51 -38.04
C VAL A 257 -6.00 -0.97 -38.15
N ASP A 258 -5.23 -1.70 -38.96
CA ASP A 258 -5.25 -3.16 -39.00
C ASP A 258 -4.32 -3.72 -37.93
N PHE A 259 -4.85 -4.59 -37.08
CA PHE A 259 -4.13 -5.24 -36.00
C PHE A 259 -3.82 -6.71 -36.27
N ASP A 260 -4.25 -7.26 -37.40
CA ASP A 260 -3.82 -8.59 -37.84
C ASP A 260 -2.62 -8.43 -38.79
N PRO A 261 -1.41 -8.90 -38.41
CA PRO A 261 -0.21 -8.78 -39.25
C PRO A 261 -0.17 -9.81 -40.39
N SER A 262 -1.19 -10.67 -40.50
CA SER A 262 -1.34 -11.63 -41.60
C SER A 262 -2.06 -11.00 -42.81
N PRO A 263 -2.29 -11.74 -43.91
CA PRO A 263 -3.13 -11.24 -45.01
C PRO A 263 -4.61 -11.04 -44.65
N ASN A 264 -5.06 -11.50 -43.49
CA ASN A 264 -6.40 -11.20 -42.98
C ASN A 264 -6.43 -9.78 -42.40
N ILE A 265 -7.63 -9.21 -42.28
CA ILE A 265 -7.81 -7.85 -41.79
C ILE A 265 -8.59 -7.89 -40.48
N PHE A 266 -8.04 -7.27 -39.44
CA PHE A 266 -8.75 -6.99 -38.19
C PHE A 266 -8.65 -5.50 -37.85
N ASN A 267 -9.63 -4.73 -38.34
CA ASN A 267 -9.65 -3.29 -38.16
C ASN A 267 -10.23 -2.89 -36.79
N LEU A 268 -9.51 -2.01 -36.09
CA LEU A 268 -10.07 -1.16 -35.05
C LEU A 268 -10.08 0.28 -35.56
N THR A 269 -11.07 1.08 -35.14
CA THR A 269 -11.17 2.49 -35.54
C THR A 269 -11.24 3.36 -34.30
N GLY A 270 -10.18 4.15 -34.09
CA GLY A 270 -10.08 5.11 -32.99
C GLY A 270 -10.81 6.41 -33.29
N ALA A 271 -11.22 7.10 -32.24
CA ALA A 271 -11.67 8.48 -32.26
C ALA A 271 -10.84 9.25 -31.24
N GLY A 272 -10.09 10.28 -31.68
CA GLY A 272 -9.00 10.83 -30.86
C GLY A 272 -7.85 9.83 -30.67
N ALA A 273 -6.94 10.11 -29.74
CA ALA A 273 -5.92 9.13 -29.34
C ALA A 273 -6.60 8.03 -28.53
N SER A 274 -6.80 6.86 -29.13
CA SER A 274 -7.50 5.73 -28.51
C SER A 274 -6.51 4.66 -28.08
N LEU A 275 -6.81 3.98 -26.98
CA LEU A 275 -5.97 2.91 -26.46
C LEU A 275 -6.23 1.65 -27.27
N PHE A 276 -5.18 0.89 -27.59
CA PHE A 276 -5.29 -0.49 -28.06
C PHE A 276 -4.64 -1.46 -27.08
N ILE A 277 -5.11 -2.70 -27.10
CA ILE A 277 -4.45 -3.85 -26.51
C ILE A 277 -4.48 -4.96 -27.55
N GLN A 278 -3.31 -5.48 -27.93
CA GLN A 278 -3.16 -6.58 -28.87
C GLN A 278 -2.56 -7.79 -28.16
N LYS A 279 -3.11 -8.98 -28.45
CA LYS A 279 -2.53 -10.27 -28.07
C LYS A 279 -2.02 -11.01 -29.30
N VAL A 280 -0.77 -11.43 -29.26
CA VAL A 280 -0.14 -12.30 -30.28
C VAL A 280 0.58 -13.47 -29.61
N ASP A 281 0.83 -14.56 -30.34
CA ASP A 281 1.69 -15.64 -29.85
C ASP A 281 3.19 -15.32 -30.03
N THR A 282 4.07 -16.17 -29.50
CA THR A 282 5.54 -16.02 -29.63
C THR A 282 6.08 -16.15 -31.07
N ASN A 283 5.25 -16.57 -32.02
CA ASN A 283 5.56 -16.61 -33.45
C ASN A 283 5.02 -15.39 -34.20
N GLY A 284 4.36 -14.45 -33.51
CA GLY A 284 3.80 -13.23 -34.09
C GLY A 284 2.38 -13.41 -34.63
N ASN A 285 1.74 -14.57 -34.42
CA ASN A 285 0.39 -14.80 -34.94
C ASN A 285 -0.66 -14.10 -34.08
N PHE A 286 -1.54 -13.35 -34.75
CA PHE A 286 -2.66 -12.63 -34.13
C PHE A 286 -3.62 -13.55 -33.35
N GLN A 287 -4.04 -13.12 -32.16
CA GLN A 287 -5.06 -13.78 -31.36
C GLN A 287 -6.32 -12.90 -31.22
N TRP A 288 -6.14 -11.67 -30.76
CA TRP A 288 -7.19 -10.67 -30.68
C TRP A 288 -6.61 -9.26 -30.52
N ALA A 289 -7.38 -8.23 -30.85
CA ALA A 289 -7.13 -6.85 -30.46
C ALA A 289 -8.41 -6.20 -29.93
N LYS A 290 -8.23 -5.25 -29.01
CA LYS A 290 -9.28 -4.51 -28.31
C LYS A 290 -8.90 -3.03 -28.25
N SER A 291 -9.89 -2.15 -28.17
CA SER A 291 -9.66 -0.72 -27.99
C SER A 291 -10.60 -0.08 -26.98
N VAL A 292 -10.11 0.96 -26.31
CA VAL A 292 -10.92 1.90 -25.54
C VAL A 292 -10.99 3.19 -26.36
N ILE A 293 -12.19 3.46 -26.89
CA ILE A 293 -12.41 4.57 -27.81
C ILE A 293 -12.68 5.84 -27.00
N ALA A 294 -11.85 6.86 -27.22
CA ALA A 294 -11.89 8.12 -26.48
C ALA A 294 -12.42 9.28 -27.35
N ALA A 295 -13.67 9.18 -27.80
CA ALA A 295 -14.28 10.21 -28.63
C ALA A 295 -14.28 11.58 -27.92
N GLY A 296 -13.64 12.58 -28.52
CA GLY A 296 -13.52 13.93 -27.94
C GLY A 296 -12.49 14.08 -26.82
N GLY A 297 -11.65 13.06 -26.59
CA GLY A 297 -10.59 13.07 -25.57
C GLY A 297 -9.42 12.17 -25.97
N SER A 298 -8.82 11.50 -24.97
CA SER A 298 -7.75 10.53 -25.16
C SER A 298 -7.86 9.37 -24.18
N ALA A 299 -7.39 8.19 -24.59
CA ALA A 299 -7.08 7.07 -23.70
C ALA A 299 -5.77 6.46 -24.21
N ILE A 300 -4.76 6.36 -23.34
CA ILE A 300 -3.41 5.96 -23.73
C ILE A 300 -2.93 4.89 -22.76
N GLY A 301 -2.56 3.71 -23.27
CA GLY A 301 -1.94 2.65 -22.48
C GLY A 301 -0.44 2.89 -22.36
N LEU A 302 0.05 3.17 -21.15
CA LEU A 302 1.46 3.49 -20.89
C LEU A 302 2.23 2.27 -20.35
N GLY A 303 1.56 1.38 -19.63
CA GLY A 303 2.13 0.15 -19.07
C GLY A 303 1.22 -1.05 -19.26
N ILE A 304 1.78 -2.24 -19.42
CA ILE A 304 1.02 -3.50 -19.46
C ILE A 304 1.75 -4.61 -18.74
N ALA A 305 1.00 -5.43 -18.01
CA ALA A 305 1.49 -6.63 -17.34
C ALA A 305 0.45 -7.77 -17.47
N SER A 306 0.86 -9.00 -17.18
CA SER A 306 -0.02 -10.16 -17.23
C SER A 306 0.13 -11.04 -15.99
N ASP A 307 -0.96 -11.72 -15.60
CA ASP A 307 -0.96 -12.67 -14.47
C ASP A 307 -0.71 -14.12 -14.92
N GLN A 308 -0.67 -15.04 -13.96
CA GLN A 308 -0.46 -16.47 -14.22
C GLN A 308 -1.61 -17.14 -14.99
N ASN A 309 -2.81 -16.55 -14.99
CA ASN A 309 -3.95 -17.02 -15.78
C ASN A 309 -3.89 -16.50 -17.23
N GLY A 310 -2.93 -15.61 -17.52
CA GLY A 310 -2.81 -14.91 -18.79
C GLY A 310 -3.79 -13.75 -18.93
N ASP A 311 -4.42 -13.27 -17.85
CA ASP A 311 -5.18 -12.02 -17.89
C ASP A 311 -4.20 -10.84 -18.00
N CYS A 312 -4.56 -9.79 -18.72
CA CYS A 312 -3.71 -8.61 -18.91
C CYS A 312 -4.25 -7.38 -18.17
N TYR A 313 -3.33 -6.58 -17.65
CA TYR A 313 -3.57 -5.39 -16.85
C TYR A 313 -2.87 -4.23 -17.53
N THR A 314 -3.64 -3.24 -17.96
CA THR A 314 -3.14 -2.05 -18.66
C THR A 314 -3.27 -0.83 -17.76
N ALA A 315 -2.17 -0.10 -17.59
CA ALA A 315 -2.12 1.18 -16.88
C ALA A 315 -1.93 2.31 -17.87
N GLY A 316 -2.49 3.48 -17.58
CA GLY A 316 -2.32 4.64 -18.42
C GLY A 316 -3.06 5.89 -17.95
N ASN A 317 -3.32 6.80 -18.88
CA ASN A 317 -4.13 8.00 -18.63
C ASN A 317 -5.31 8.10 -19.62
N PHE A 318 -6.32 8.85 -19.23
CA PHE A 318 -7.48 9.13 -20.08
C PHE A 318 -8.06 10.53 -19.82
N ALA A 319 -8.76 11.07 -20.81
CA ALA A 319 -9.46 12.34 -20.73
C ALA A 319 -10.89 12.17 -21.29
N ALA A 320 -11.79 13.06 -20.89
CA ALA A 320 -13.22 13.00 -21.21
C ALA A 320 -13.92 11.79 -20.57
N THR A 321 -14.70 11.02 -21.33
CA THR A 321 -15.51 9.92 -20.80
C THR A 321 -15.48 8.69 -21.72
N PRO A 322 -14.32 8.03 -21.87
CA PRO A 322 -14.20 6.84 -22.71
C PRO A 322 -14.96 5.65 -22.13
N ASP A 323 -15.31 4.71 -23.01
CA ASP A 323 -15.88 3.40 -22.64
C ASP A 323 -14.76 2.36 -22.49
N PHE A 324 -14.52 1.94 -21.25
CA PHE A 324 -13.48 1.00 -20.88
C PHE A 324 -13.87 -0.47 -21.09
N ASN A 325 -15.10 -0.77 -21.49
CA ASN A 325 -15.49 -2.12 -21.89
C ASN A 325 -15.31 -2.31 -23.41
N PRO A 326 -14.25 -2.99 -23.88
CA PRO A 326 -14.01 -3.18 -25.31
C PRO A 326 -14.85 -4.33 -25.92
N ASN A 327 -15.75 -4.94 -25.15
CA ASN A 327 -16.67 -5.99 -25.58
C ASN A 327 -18.10 -5.44 -25.69
N ALA A 328 -19.12 -6.30 -25.65
CA ALA A 328 -20.51 -5.86 -25.59
C ALA A 328 -20.84 -5.29 -24.21
N GLY A 329 -21.55 -4.16 -24.17
CA GLY A 329 -21.89 -3.42 -22.96
C GLY A 329 -21.26 -2.03 -22.97
N VAL A 330 -21.45 -1.28 -21.88
CA VAL A 330 -20.88 0.05 -21.70
C VAL A 330 -20.37 0.15 -20.27
N PHE A 331 -19.11 0.55 -20.09
CA PHE A 331 -18.51 0.86 -18.80
C PHE A 331 -17.68 2.14 -18.93
N THR A 332 -18.31 3.29 -18.71
CA THR A 332 -17.66 4.60 -18.84
C THR A 332 -17.08 5.09 -17.52
N ILE A 333 -15.89 5.69 -17.59
CA ILE A 333 -15.29 6.45 -16.49
C ILE A 333 -15.08 7.88 -17.00
N ALA A 334 -15.43 8.89 -16.21
CA ALA A 334 -15.21 10.29 -16.55
C ALA A 334 -13.95 10.82 -15.84
N SER A 335 -13.13 11.59 -16.56
CA SER A 335 -11.98 12.29 -15.97
C SER A 335 -12.45 13.50 -15.16
N ASN A 336 -11.82 13.75 -14.03
CA ASN A 336 -12.10 14.86 -13.10
C ASN A 336 -11.21 16.08 -13.35
N GLY A 337 -10.70 16.28 -14.56
CA GLY A 337 -9.82 17.39 -14.87
C GLY A 337 -9.33 17.33 -16.30
N ASN A 338 -8.01 17.50 -16.47
CA ASN A 338 -7.37 17.42 -17.77
C ASN A 338 -7.23 15.97 -18.23
N SER A 339 -6.62 15.12 -17.41
CA SER A 339 -6.43 13.70 -17.69
C SER A 339 -6.21 12.93 -16.40
N ASP A 340 -6.92 11.82 -16.23
CA ASP A 340 -6.87 11.01 -15.02
C ASP A 340 -6.17 9.68 -15.33
N ALA A 341 -5.68 9.02 -14.29
CA ALA A 341 -5.05 7.72 -14.39
C ALA A 341 -6.08 6.58 -14.41
N PHE A 342 -5.76 5.48 -15.09
CA PHE A 342 -6.57 4.27 -15.06
C PHE A 342 -5.77 2.99 -14.94
N ILE A 343 -6.45 1.93 -14.49
CA ILE A 343 -6.04 0.54 -14.61
C ILE A 343 -7.20 -0.27 -15.19
N LEU A 344 -6.96 -1.02 -16.26
CA LEU A 344 -7.92 -1.87 -16.96
C LEU A 344 -7.45 -3.33 -16.91
N LYS A 345 -8.32 -4.24 -16.46
CA LYS A 345 -8.11 -5.68 -16.55
C LYS A 345 -8.98 -6.29 -17.65
N LEU A 346 -8.35 -7.00 -18.58
CA LEU A 346 -9.01 -7.91 -19.51
C LEU A 346 -8.60 -9.34 -19.20
N LYS A 347 -9.53 -10.27 -19.38
CA LYS A 347 -9.26 -11.71 -19.29
C LYS A 347 -8.39 -12.16 -20.45
N SER A 348 -7.76 -13.32 -20.33
CA SER A 348 -6.89 -13.90 -21.37
C SER A 348 -7.53 -14.05 -22.77
N ASN A 349 -8.85 -14.11 -22.85
CA ASN A 349 -9.64 -14.14 -24.09
C ASN A 349 -10.02 -12.75 -24.62
N GLY A 350 -9.62 -11.67 -23.95
CA GLY A 350 -9.94 -10.29 -24.30
C GLY A 350 -11.31 -9.82 -23.80
N ASP A 351 -11.95 -10.55 -22.89
CA ASP A 351 -13.18 -10.09 -22.24
C ASP A 351 -12.90 -9.13 -21.09
N PHE A 352 -13.69 -8.07 -21.01
CA PHE A 352 -13.68 -7.12 -19.92
C PHE A 352 -13.87 -7.79 -18.55
N ALA A 353 -12.98 -7.49 -17.61
CA ALA A 353 -13.13 -7.88 -16.21
C ALA A 353 -13.54 -6.69 -15.35
N TRP A 354 -12.71 -5.65 -15.31
CA TRP A 354 -12.97 -4.41 -14.59
C TRP A 354 -12.07 -3.29 -15.10
N ALA A 355 -12.48 -2.04 -14.87
CA ALA A 355 -11.63 -0.87 -15.02
C ALA A 355 -11.78 0.04 -13.80
N LYS A 356 -10.70 0.73 -13.45
CA LYS A 356 -10.57 1.62 -12.30
C LYS A 356 -9.94 2.91 -12.79
N GLY A 357 -10.55 4.05 -12.46
CA GLY A 357 -10.01 5.37 -12.74
C GLY A 357 -9.81 6.13 -11.44
N PHE A 358 -8.75 6.92 -11.37
CA PHE A 358 -8.42 7.77 -10.23
C PHE A 358 -7.69 9.01 -10.74
N GLY A 359 -8.05 10.17 -10.19
CA GLY A 359 -7.53 11.45 -10.66
C GLY A 359 -8.20 12.62 -9.96
N GLY A 360 -7.60 13.79 -10.14
CA GLY A 360 -8.03 15.06 -9.60
C GLY A 360 -8.20 16.09 -10.72
N PHE A 361 -8.02 17.37 -10.40
CA PHE A 361 -8.19 18.43 -11.39
C PHE A 361 -6.98 18.59 -12.34
N GLN A 362 -5.82 18.04 -11.98
CA GLN A 362 -4.60 18.13 -12.77
C GLN A 362 -4.49 16.93 -13.73
N SER A 363 -3.27 16.64 -14.20
CA SER A 363 -2.98 15.50 -15.05
C SER A 363 -2.28 14.42 -14.24
N GLU A 364 -2.93 13.27 -14.11
CA GLU A 364 -2.40 12.08 -13.49
C GLU A 364 -1.98 11.06 -14.55
N ASP A 365 -0.76 10.53 -14.44
CA ASP A 365 -0.26 9.50 -15.34
C ASP A 365 0.02 8.24 -14.54
N CYS A 366 -0.62 7.12 -14.90
CA CYS A 366 -0.22 5.80 -14.44
C CYS A 366 0.77 5.20 -15.45
N ARG A 367 2.06 5.39 -15.21
CA ARG A 367 3.16 5.10 -16.16
C ARG A 367 3.41 3.62 -16.33
N ALA A 368 3.44 2.89 -15.22
CA ALA A 368 3.89 1.50 -15.20
C ALA A 368 3.06 0.65 -14.25
N ILE A 369 3.04 -0.65 -14.52
CA ILE A 369 2.29 -1.65 -13.78
C ILE A 369 3.08 -2.96 -13.71
N CYS A 370 3.09 -3.61 -12.55
CA CYS A 370 3.61 -4.96 -12.39
C CYS A 370 2.72 -5.76 -11.43
N LEU A 371 2.91 -7.08 -11.43
CA LEU A 371 2.24 -7.97 -10.49
C LEU A 371 3.26 -8.77 -9.69
N ASP A 372 2.92 -9.10 -8.45
CA ASP A 372 3.69 -10.09 -7.69
C ASP A 372 3.18 -11.52 -7.91
N ASN A 373 3.87 -12.49 -7.33
CA ASN A 373 3.52 -13.92 -7.42
C ASN A 373 2.15 -14.27 -6.80
N ALA A 374 1.59 -13.40 -5.96
CA ALA A 374 0.25 -13.57 -5.38
C ALA A 374 -0.84 -12.90 -6.25
N GLY A 375 -0.45 -12.17 -7.30
CA GLY A 375 -1.35 -11.48 -8.22
C GLY A 375 -1.80 -10.10 -7.74
N TYR A 376 -1.17 -9.53 -6.71
CA TYR A 376 -1.39 -8.13 -6.35
C TYR A 376 -0.86 -7.23 -7.46
N VAL A 377 -1.59 -6.15 -7.71
CA VAL A 377 -1.27 -5.18 -8.76
C VAL A 377 -0.57 -3.99 -8.11
N TYR A 378 0.59 -3.64 -8.65
CA TYR A 378 1.34 -2.46 -8.25
C TYR A 378 1.43 -1.53 -9.46
N ALA A 379 1.00 -0.30 -9.28
CA ALA A 379 0.99 0.71 -10.31
C ALA A 379 1.76 1.94 -9.84
N ALA A 380 2.54 2.55 -10.74
CA ALA A 380 3.36 3.70 -10.42
C ALA A 380 3.22 4.80 -11.46
N GLY A 381 3.42 6.03 -11.03
CA GLY A 381 3.30 7.18 -11.90
C GLY A 381 3.43 8.50 -11.16
N LYS A 382 2.70 9.50 -11.64
CA LYS A 382 2.69 10.85 -11.06
C LYS A 382 1.27 11.37 -10.87
N TYR A 383 1.09 12.24 -9.89
CA TYR A 383 -0.17 12.90 -9.62
C TYR A 383 0.03 14.33 -9.13
N GLY A 384 -0.95 15.20 -9.42
CA GLY A 384 -0.94 16.57 -8.93
C GLY A 384 -2.16 16.87 -8.06
N SER A 385 -2.05 17.86 -7.19
CA SER A 385 -3.11 18.29 -6.27
C SER A 385 -3.57 17.16 -5.32
N THR A 386 -4.85 17.11 -4.96
CA THR A 386 -5.41 16.05 -4.12
C THR A 386 -6.12 15.03 -5.00
N VAL A 387 -5.75 13.77 -4.87
CA VAL A 387 -6.34 12.63 -5.60
C VAL A 387 -6.84 11.60 -4.60
N ASP A 388 -8.04 11.08 -4.87
CA ASP A 388 -8.56 9.89 -4.19
C ASP A 388 -8.03 8.64 -4.90
N PHE A 389 -7.17 7.91 -4.21
CA PHE A 389 -6.55 6.69 -4.73
C PHE A 389 -7.36 5.42 -4.43
N ASP A 390 -8.50 5.49 -3.75
CA ASP A 390 -9.42 4.36 -3.61
C ASP A 390 -10.43 4.38 -4.77
N PRO A 391 -10.27 3.56 -5.82
CA PRO A 391 -11.19 3.55 -6.95
C PRO A 391 -12.50 2.76 -6.67
N ASN A 392 -12.75 2.38 -5.41
CA ASN A 392 -13.99 1.75 -4.96
C ASN A 392 -14.91 2.79 -4.28
N SER A 393 -15.50 2.45 -3.14
CA SER A 393 -16.45 3.31 -2.41
C SER A 393 -15.87 4.00 -1.18
N GLY A 394 -14.63 3.66 -0.81
CA GLY A 394 -13.92 4.35 0.25
C GLY A 394 -13.32 5.65 -0.27
N THR A 395 -12.50 6.28 0.57
CA THR A 395 -11.74 7.47 0.21
C THR A 395 -10.37 7.35 0.83
N PHE A 396 -9.34 7.46 -0.01
CA PHE A 396 -7.95 7.52 0.40
C PHE A 396 -7.26 8.67 -0.34
N ASN A 397 -7.30 9.85 0.27
CA ASN A 397 -6.76 11.05 -0.33
C ASN A 397 -5.25 11.16 -0.09
N LEU A 398 -4.50 11.34 -1.17
CA LEU A 398 -3.14 11.85 -1.12
C LEU A 398 -3.11 13.24 -1.75
N SER A 399 -2.35 14.15 -1.16
CA SER A 399 -2.14 15.50 -1.69
C SER A 399 -0.68 15.66 -2.06
N SER A 400 -0.40 16.22 -3.23
CA SER A 400 0.98 16.52 -3.62
C SER A 400 1.57 17.66 -2.78
N ALA A 401 2.85 17.55 -2.45
CA ALA A 401 3.55 18.50 -1.61
C ALA A 401 3.67 19.87 -2.31
N GLY A 402 3.24 20.94 -1.65
CA GLY A 402 3.32 22.30 -2.22
C GLY A 402 2.42 22.55 -3.44
N GLY A 403 1.57 21.60 -3.84
CA GLY A 403 0.67 21.73 -4.99
C GLY A 403 1.31 21.47 -6.35
N THR A 404 2.50 20.84 -6.40
CA THR A 404 3.18 20.40 -7.63
C THR A 404 2.86 18.94 -7.95
N VAL A 405 3.71 18.25 -8.72
CA VAL A 405 3.50 16.88 -9.19
C VAL A 405 4.40 15.94 -8.39
N ASP A 406 3.80 14.97 -7.71
CA ASP A 406 4.50 13.98 -6.89
C ASP A 406 4.39 12.59 -7.53
N ALA A 407 5.34 11.72 -7.20
CA ALA A 407 5.30 10.33 -7.60
C ALA A 407 4.34 9.53 -6.71
N PHE A 408 3.71 8.50 -7.27
CA PHE A 408 2.89 7.56 -6.49
C PHE A 408 3.23 6.10 -6.76
N ILE A 409 2.90 5.25 -5.79
CA ILE A 409 2.75 3.80 -5.95
C ILE A 409 1.39 3.41 -5.37
N GLN A 410 0.52 2.80 -6.18
CA GLN A 410 -0.79 2.26 -5.78
C GLN A 410 -0.74 0.73 -5.75
N ILE A 411 -1.43 0.15 -4.78
CA ILE A 411 -1.52 -1.30 -4.57
C ILE A 411 -3.00 -1.70 -4.63
N LEU A 412 -3.33 -2.64 -5.51
CA LEU A 412 -4.65 -3.26 -5.59
C LEU A 412 -4.54 -4.77 -5.36
N ASP A 413 -5.59 -5.37 -4.81
CA ASP A 413 -5.71 -6.82 -4.70
C ASP A 413 -6.00 -7.48 -6.07
N THR A 414 -6.06 -8.80 -6.09
CA THR A 414 -6.32 -9.59 -7.32
C THR A 414 -7.67 -9.28 -7.97
N ALA A 415 -8.63 -8.73 -7.21
CA ALA A 415 -9.96 -8.34 -7.68
C ALA A 415 -10.02 -6.86 -8.10
N GLY A 416 -8.92 -6.11 -7.96
CA GLY A 416 -8.85 -4.68 -8.26
C GLY A 416 -9.44 -3.79 -7.16
N ASN A 417 -9.56 -4.30 -5.92
CA ASN A 417 -9.91 -3.46 -4.78
C ASN A 417 -8.69 -2.75 -4.23
N PHE A 418 -8.90 -1.53 -3.73
CA PHE A 418 -7.87 -0.75 -3.06
C PHE A 418 -7.25 -1.50 -1.87
N VAL A 419 -5.92 -1.47 -1.79
CA VAL A 419 -5.16 -1.96 -0.63
C VAL A 419 -4.42 -0.80 0.02
N ASP A 420 -3.64 -0.05 -0.76
CA ASP A 420 -2.87 1.09 -0.27
C ASP A 420 -2.43 2.00 -1.41
N ALA A 421 -2.07 3.25 -1.10
CA ALA A 421 -1.36 4.13 -2.01
C ALA A 421 -0.33 4.95 -1.24
N LYS A 422 0.79 5.22 -1.90
CA LYS A 422 1.96 5.84 -1.31
C LYS A 422 2.41 6.99 -2.19
N SER A 423 2.64 8.14 -1.58
CA SER A 423 3.20 9.33 -2.24
C SER A 423 4.68 9.44 -1.93
N MET A 424 5.46 9.92 -2.90
CA MET A 424 6.86 10.30 -2.76
C MET A 424 7.06 11.61 -3.52
N GLY A 425 7.54 12.65 -2.85
CA GLY A 425 7.69 13.94 -3.50
C GLY A 425 8.17 15.05 -2.57
N GLY A 426 8.47 16.19 -3.19
CA GLY A 426 9.00 17.39 -2.55
C GLY A 426 8.12 18.61 -2.78
N ALA A 427 8.31 19.63 -1.94
CA ALA A 427 7.58 20.88 -2.13
C ALA A 427 8.14 21.67 -3.32
N ASN A 428 7.29 21.95 -4.31
CA ASN A 428 7.63 22.67 -5.54
C ASN A 428 8.55 21.90 -6.52
N SER A 429 8.63 20.58 -6.40
CA SER A 429 9.39 19.71 -7.31
C SER A 429 8.49 18.98 -8.31
N TRP A 430 9.11 18.49 -9.38
CA TRP A 430 8.47 17.56 -10.32
C TRP A 430 9.02 16.14 -10.12
N ASP A 431 8.23 15.31 -9.47
CA ASP A 431 8.61 13.93 -9.12
C ASP A 431 7.72 12.94 -9.88
N ASP A 432 8.31 11.97 -10.58
CA ASP A 432 7.59 11.05 -11.47
C ASP A 432 8.17 9.64 -11.37
N ALA A 433 7.36 8.67 -10.96
CA ALA A 433 7.74 7.25 -10.98
C ALA A 433 7.45 6.64 -12.35
N TYR A 434 8.50 6.49 -13.17
CA TYR A 434 8.37 6.01 -14.55
C TYR A 434 8.20 4.49 -14.67
N SER A 435 8.75 3.72 -13.74
CA SER A 435 8.75 2.26 -13.85
C SER A 435 8.68 1.57 -12.50
N ILE A 436 8.05 0.41 -12.48
CA ILE A 436 7.87 -0.44 -11.30
C ILE A 436 8.07 -1.91 -11.65
N ALA A 437 8.73 -2.65 -10.77
CA ALA A 437 9.00 -4.08 -10.91
C ALA A 437 8.87 -4.80 -9.56
N ALA A 438 8.39 -6.05 -9.59
CA ALA A 438 8.37 -6.92 -8.41
C ALA A 438 9.43 -8.01 -8.54
N ASP A 439 10.02 -8.43 -7.43
CA ASP A 439 10.89 -9.60 -7.37
C ASP A 439 10.14 -10.86 -6.90
N ALA A 440 10.83 -12.00 -6.95
CA ALA A 440 10.27 -13.28 -6.51
C ALA A 440 10.10 -13.39 -4.97
N PHE A 441 10.74 -12.52 -4.18
CA PHE A 441 10.72 -12.50 -2.71
C PHE A 441 9.57 -11.64 -2.15
N GLY A 442 8.92 -10.85 -3.01
CA GLY A 442 7.82 -9.94 -2.70
C GLY A 442 8.27 -8.49 -2.45
N GLY A 443 9.52 -8.15 -2.79
CA GLY A 443 10.00 -6.78 -2.89
C GLY A 443 9.45 -6.11 -4.15
N VAL A 444 9.05 -4.85 -4.02
CA VAL A 444 8.53 -4.02 -5.10
C VAL A 444 9.43 -2.80 -5.23
N TYR A 445 9.90 -2.55 -6.44
CA TYR A 445 10.90 -1.54 -6.73
C TYR A 445 10.34 -0.54 -7.73
N ALA A 446 10.52 0.75 -7.47
CA ALA A 446 10.17 1.78 -8.43
C ALA A 446 11.38 2.69 -8.72
N THR A 447 11.43 3.22 -9.94
CA THR A 447 12.41 4.22 -10.35
C THR A 447 11.72 5.32 -11.14
N GLY A 448 12.43 6.43 -11.27
CA GLY A 448 11.95 7.64 -11.91
C GLY A 448 12.98 8.74 -11.76
N TYR A 449 12.53 9.98 -11.71
CA TYR A 449 13.36 11.12 -11.31
C TYR A 449 12.61 12.02 -10.33
N PHE A 450 13.36 12.84 -9.62
CA PHE A 450 12.84 13.84 -8.69
C PHE A 450 13.67 15.12 -8.77
N GLU A 451 13.10 16.23 -8.31
CA GLU A 451 13.76 17.55 -8.29
C GLU A 451 13.99 18.02 -6.85
N ASP A 452 14.93 18.95 -6.67
CA ASP A 452 15.22 19.60 -5.38
C ASP A 452 15.40 18.63 -4.20
N THR A 453 14.42 18.55 -3.30
CA THR A 453 14.42 17.66 -2.13
C THR A 453 13.06 17.00 -2.00
N ALA A 454 13.03 15.67 -2.07
CA ALA A 454 11.81 14.89 -2.01
C ALA A 454 11.87 13.87 -0.86
N ASP A 455 10.74 13.67 -0.19
CA ASP A 455 10.58 12.62 0.82
C ASP A 455 10.20 11.31 0.11
N PHE A 456 11.07 10.31 0.26
CA PHE A 456 10.86 8.98 -0.30
C PHE A 456 10.37 7.96 0.72
N ASN A 457 10.14 8.37 1.98
CA ASN A 457 9.48 7.51 2.94
C ASN A 457 7.98 7.80 2.91
N PRO A 458 7.17 6.89 2.36
CA PRO A 458 5.72 7.08 2.24
C PRO A 458 4.96 6.96 3.58
N ASN A 459 5.67 6.83 4.70
CA ASN A 459 5.10 6.75 6.05
C ASN A 459 5.36 8.05 6.84
N ALA A 460 5.08 8.05 8.15
CA ALA A 460 5.24 9.25 9.00
C ALA A 460 6.69 9.69 9.27
N ALA A 461 7.68 8.82 9.02
CA ALA A 461 9.09 9.16 9.17
C ALA A 461 9.60 9.79 7.86
N ILE A 462 10.43 10.83 7.95
CA ILE A 462 10.96 11.54 6.78
C ILE A 462 12.24 10.87 6.28
N GLN A 463 12.34 10.59 4.99
CA GLN A 463 13.58 10.21 4.30
C GLN A 463 13.79 11.07 3.06
N ASN A 464 14.39 12.23 3.29
CA ASN A 464 14.72 13.16 2.22
C ASN A 464 15.90 12.68 1.38
N LEU A 465 15.71 12.64 0.08
CA LEU A 465 16.79 12.64 -0.90
C LEU A 465 16.89 14.03 -1.52
N VAL A 466 18.11 14.44 -1.87
CA VAL A 466 18.39 15.75 -2.46
C VAL A 466 19.00 15.55 -3.83
N SER A 467 18.40 16.18 -4.84
CA SER A 467 18.95 16.24 -6.20
C SER A 467 20.24 17.08 -6.18
N LYS A 468 21.31 16.53 -6.74
CA LYS A 468 22.61 17.18 -6.97
C LYS A 468 22.56 18.13 -8.18
N GLY A 469 21.54 18.01 -9.02
CA GLY A 469 21.36 18.76 -10.27
C GLY A 469 19.91 19.20 -10.48
N SER A 470 19.51 19.36 -11.75
CA SER A 470 18.12 19.76 -12.08
C SER A 470 17.11 18.66 -11.75
N ASN A 471 17.44 17.40 -12.07
CA ASN A 471 16.70 16.22 -11.64
C ASN A 471 17.66 15.03 -11.60
N ASP A 472 17.38 14.12 -10.67
CA ASP A 472 18.20 12.93 -10.45
C ASP A 472 17.31 11.69 -10.30
N PRO A 473 17.79 10.48 -10.67
CA PRO A 473 17.07 9.26 -10.43
C PRO A 473 16.93 8.92 -8.97
N PHE A 474 15.83 8.23 -8.68
CA PHE A 474 15.69 7.46 -7.45
C PHE A 474 15.48 5.98 -7.76
N VAL A 475 15.80 5.14 -6.79
CA VAL A 475 15.30 3.77 -6.68
C VAL A 475 14.76 3.59 -5.27
N ILE A 476 13.51 3.18 -5.16
CA ILE A 476 12.86 2.83 -3.89
C ILE A 476 12.53 1.35 -3.87
N LYS A 477 12.64 0.73 -2.69
CA LYS A 477 12.16 -0.62 -2.42
C LYS A 477 11.10 -0.60 -1.32
N LEU A 478 9.97 -1.23 -1.63
CA LEU A 478 8.90 -1.56 -0.70
C LEU A 478 8.91 -3.07 -0.43
N GLY A 479 8.92 -3.41 0.85
CA GLY A 479 8.98 -4.76 1.38
C GLY A 479 7.64 -5.31 1.84
N LYS A 480 7.63 -6.59 2.19
CA LYS A 480 6.52 -7.19 2.94
C LYS A 480 6.40 -6.50 4.28
N CYS A 481 5.17 -6.13 4.66
CA CYS A 481 4.94 -5.62 5.98
C CYS A 481 5.31 -6.65 7.05
N VAL A 482 6.13 -6.21 8.02
CA VAL A 482 6.44 -6.99 9.21
C VAL A 482 5.48 -6.53 10.30
N THR A 483 4.47 -7.35 10.59
CA THR A 483 3.53 -7.08 11.66
C THR A 483 4.16 -7.40 13.01
N THR A 484 3.82 -6.62 14.02
CA THR A 484 4.19 -6.92 15.41
C THR A 484 2.94 -7.25 16.22
N SER A 485 3.11 -8.05 17.27
CA SER A 485 2.04 -8.34 18.22
C SER A 485 2.47 -7.92 19.62
N SER A 486 1.58 -7.26 20.36
CA SER A 486 1.81 -6.90 21.76
C SER A 486 0.58 -7.21 22.62
N THR A 487 0.76 -7.19 23.94
CA THR A 487 -0.32 -7.45 24.90
C THR A 487 -0.48 -6.26 25.84
N ASP A 488 -1.66 -5.64 25.88
CA ASP A 488 -2.01 -4.62 26.87
C ASP A 488 -2.65 -5.30 28.08
N THR A 489 -1.92 -5.33 29.21
CA THR A 489 -2.40 -5.97 30.44
C THR A 489 -2.97 -4.94 31.39
N LYS A 490 -4.25 -5.08 31.75
CA LYS A 490 -4.97 -4.16 32.64
C LYS A 490 -5.65 -4.92 33.78
N SER A 491 -5.66 -4.31 34.96
CA SER A 491 -6.43 -4.79 36.11
C SER A 491 -7.18 -3.62 36.74
N ILE A 492 -8.49 -3.55 36.51
CA ILE A 492 -9.34 -2.36 36.76
C ILE A 492 -10.60 -2.78 37.53
N CYS A 493 -11.20 -1.85 38.28
CA CYS A 493 -12.45 -2.06 39.00
C CYS A 493 -13.68 -1.80 38.13
N ASP A 494 -14.67 -2.68 38.24
CA ASP A 494 -16.03 -2.64 37.67
C ASP A 494 -16.14 -2.59 36.15
N SER A 495 -15.52 -1.62 35.50
CA SER A 495 -15.55 -1.49 34.05
C SER A 495 -14.30 -0.84 33.47
N PHE A 496 -13.94 -1.23 32.24
CA PHE A 496 -12.85 -0.64 31.48
C PHE A 496 -13.27 -0.45 30.03
N THR A 497 -13.18 0.79 29.53
CA THR A 497 -13.35 1.06 28.10
C THR A 497 -11.98 0.95 27.43
N TRP A 498 -11.85 0.02 26.48
CA TRP A 498 -10.57 -0.22 25.81
C TRP A 498 -10.45 0.57 24.50
N LEU A 499 -9.29 0.44 23.84
CA LEU A 499 -8.93 1.11 22.58
C LEU A 499 -9.93 0.86 21.44
N ASP A 500 -10.67 -0.25 21.50
CA ASP A 500 -11.72 -0.58 20.54
C ASP A 500 -13.05 0.17 20.77
N GLY A 501 -13.10 1.04 21.79
CA GLY A 501 -14.28 1.82 22.17
C GLY A 501 -15.35 1.01 22.91
N LYS A 502 -15.12 -0.28 23.18
CA LYS A 502 -16.06 -1.11 23.96
C LYS A 502 -15.75 -1.05 25.45
N THR A 503 -16.82 -1.04 26.24
CA THR A 503 -16.72 -1.14 27.70
C THR A 503 -16.87 -2.59 28.14
N TYR A 504 -15.84 -3.09 28.81
CA TYR A 504 -15.78 -4.43 29.38
C TYR A 504 -16.12 -4.38 30.86
N THR A 505 -17.04 -5.25 31.30
CA THR A 505 -17.46 -5.39 32.70
C THR A 505 -17.08 -6.75 33.32
N SER A 506 -16.34 -7.56 32.56
CA SER A 506 -15.77 -8.85 32.95
C SER A 506 -14.37 -9.00 32.34
N ASP A 507 -13.62 -9.99 32.82
CA ASP A 507 -12.32 -10.36 32.26
C ASP A 507 -12.39 -10.57 30.73
N ASN A 508 -11.31 -10.21 30.04
CA ASN A 508 -11.18 -10.43 28.61
C ASN A 508 -9.72 -10.64 28.21
N ASN A 509 -9.42 -11.75 27.55
CA ASN A 509 -8.08 -12.11 27.09
C ASN A 509 -8.01 -12.36 25.57
N SER A 510 -9.04 -11.96 24.82
CA SER A 510 -9.20 -12.29 23.40
C SER A 510 -9.51 -11.09 22.53
N ALA A 511 -9.89 -9.95 23.11
CA ALA A 511 -10.13 -8.74 22.35
C ALA A 511 -8.82 -8.27 21.71
N THR A 512 -8.88 -7.98 20.41
CA THR A 512 -7.74 -7.50 19.63
C THR A 512 -8.06 -6.16 19.02
N PHE A 513 -7.06 -5.30 18.91
CA PHE A 513 -7.15 -4.02 18.24
C PHE A 513 -5.96 -3.88 17.29
N THR A 514 -6.21 -3.48 16.05
CA THR A 514 -5.19 -3.34 15.02
C THR A 514 -4.82 -1.87 14.88
N LEU A 515 -3.53 -1.57 14.92
CA LEU A 515 -2.98 -0.23 14.73
C LEU A 515 -1.76 -0.31 13.80
N PRO A 516 -1.56 0.66 12.90
CA PRO A 516 -0.32 0.77 12.15
C PRO A 516 0.87 0.96 13.10
N ASN A 517 1.95 0.22 12.90
CA ASN A 517 3.22 0.45 13.59
C ASN A 517 3.96 1.66 13.00
N THR A 518 5.13 1.98 13.56
CA THR A 518 5.96 3.10 13.11
C THR A 518 6.47 2.97 11.66
N VAL A 519 6.36 1.79 11.05
CA VAL A 519 6.74 1.50 9.66
C VAL A 519 5.49 1.45 8.76
N GLY A 520 4.31 1.80 9.28
CA GLY A 520 3.04 1.82 8.54
C GLY A 520 2.34 0.47 8.41
N CYS A 521 2.83 -0.59 9.07
CA CYS A 521 2.25 -1.93 8.99
C CYS A 521 1.28 -2.21 10.12
N ASP A 522 0.13 -2.80 9.80
CA ASP A 522 -0.85 -3.26 10.79
C ASP A 522 -0.20 -4.18 11.84
N SER A 523 -0.34 -3.81 13.10
CA SER A 523 0.13 -4.57 14.26
C SER A 523 -1.03 -4.83 15.20
N VAL A 524 -1.03 -6.01 15.84
CA VAL A 524 -2.15 -6.48 16.65
C VAL A 524 -1.81 -6.32 18.13
N ILE A 525 -2.64 -5.58 18.86
CA ILE A 525 -2.61 -5.51 20.31
C ILE A 525 -3.70 -6.45 20.84
N THR A 526 -3.35 -7.37 21.73
CA THR A 526 -4.32 -8.22 22.44
C THR A 526 -4.53 -7.68 23.85
N LEU A 527 -5.79 -7.51 24.25
CA LEU A 527 -6.16 -7.14 25.61
C LEU A 527 -6.01 -8.36 26.53
N ASN A 528 -5.36 -8.16 27.67
CA ASN A 528 -5.39 -9.08 28.81
C ASN A 528 -5.93 -8.32 30.03
N LEU A 529 -7.25 -8.31 30.16
CA LEU A 529 -8.01 -7.57 31.15
C LEU A 529 -8.51 -8.47 32.27
N THR A 530 -8.26 -8.05 33.51
CA THR A 530 -8.94 -8.54 34.72
C THR A 530 -9.84 -7.46 35.29
N ILE A 531 -11.14 -7.71 35.38
CA ILE A 531 -12.11 -6.83 36.06
C ILE A 531 -12.33 -7.32 37.48
N LYS A 532 -12.00 -6.46 38.43
CA LYS A 532 -12.28 -6.66 39.84
C LYS A 532 -13.61 -6.01 40.20
N GLN A 533 -14.44 -6.66 41.01
CA GLN A 533 -15.76 -6.14 41.35
C GLN A 533 -15.73 -5.34 42.65
N SER A 534 -16.32 -4.15 42.63
CA SER A 534 -16.75 -3.48 43.85
C SER A 534 -17.81 -4.31 44.57
N THR A 535 -17.90 -4.14 45.88
CA THR A 535 -18.86 -4.86 46.72
C THR A 535 -19.76 -3.87 47.46
N THR A 536 -20.98 -4.29 47.74
CA THR A 536 -21.90 -3.54 48.60
C THR A 536 -22.30 -4.40 49.78
N TYR A 537 -22.30 -3.81 50.98
CA TYR A 537 -22.62 -4.51 52.22
C TYR A 537 -23.44 -3.61 53.13
N THR A 538 -24.44 -4.18 53.82
CA THR A 538 -25.23 -3.47 54.83
C THR A 538 -24.76 -3.86 56.22
N ASP A 539 -24.28 -2.89 56.99
CA ASP A 539 -23.86 -3.05 58.37
C ASP A 539 -25.05 -2.78 59.31
N MET A 540 -25.63 -3.85 59.85
CA MET A 540 -26.75 -3.75 60.81
C MET A 540 -26.23 -3.66 62.23
N GLN A 541 -26.52 -2.54 62.89
CA GLN A 541 -26.01 -2.24 64.23
C GLN A 541 -27.15 -1.84 65.17
N SER A 542 -27.03 -2.25 66.44
CA SER A 542 -27.93 -1.80 67.50
C SER A 542 -27.13 -1.45 68.75
N ALA A 543 -27.36 -0.27 69.30
CA ALA A 543 -26.60 0.26 70.43
C ALA A 543 -27.48 1.10 71.37
N CYS A 544 -27.01 1.27 72.60
CA CYS A 544 -27.67 2.09 73.61
C CYS A 544 -27.14 3.52 73.60
N ASN A 545 -28.04 4.49 73.48
CA ASN A 545 -27.82 5.95 73.54
C ASN A 545 -26.93 6.56 72.42
N GLN A 546 -25.76 5.99 72.15
CA GLN A 546 -24.86 6.45 71.09
C GLN A 546 -24.09 5.30 70.44
N TYR A 547 -23.70 5.49 69.17
CA TYR A 547 -22.86 4.56 68.42
C TYR A 547 -21.86 5.34 67.56
N VAL A 548 -20.59 4.97 67.58
CA VAL A 548 -19.58 5.53 66.66
C VAL A 548 -19.42 4.56 65.51
N TRP A 549 -19.72 5.00 64.29
CA TRP A 549 -19.63 4.14 63.11
C TRP A 549 -18.26 4.27 62.41
N ILE A 550 -18.03 3.42 61.39
CA ILE A 550 -16.77 3.35 60.63
C ILE A 550 -16.40 4.66 59.93
N ASP A 551 -17.35 5.59 59.75
CA ASP A 551 -17.09 6.93 59.22
C ASP A 551 -16.51 7.90 60.27
N GLY A 552 -16.32 7.43 61.51
CA GLY A 552 -15.78 8.19 62.63
C GLY A 552 -16.79 9.13 63.31
N LYS A 553 -18.07 9.13 62.91
CA LYS A 553 -19.10 9.98 63.52
C LYS A 553 -19.85 9.25 64.63
N THR A 554 -20.28 10.03 65.62
CA THR A 554 -21.15 9.57 66.71
C THR A 554 -22.63 9.82 66.36
N TYR A 555 -23.41 8.74 66.35
CA TYR A 555 -24.85 8.75 66.11
C TYR A 555 -25.60 8.59 67.44
N THR A 556 -26.54 9.48 67.73
CA THR A 556 -27.37 9.46 68.96
C THR A 556 -28.86 9.19 68.69
N ALA A 557 -29.19 8.88 67.43
CA ALA A 557 -30.52 8.51 66.97
C ALA A 557 -30.41 7.44 65.86
N ASN A 558 -31.53 6.80 65.52
CA ASN A 558 -31.58 5.82 64.42
C ASN A 558 -31.09 6.45 63.12
N ALA A 559 -30.33 5.67 62.34
CA ALA A 559 -29.80 6.11 61.05
C ALA A 559 -29.88 4.95 60.06
N SER A 560 -30.49 5.16 58.91
CA SER A 560 -30.60 4.16 57.85
C SER A 560 -30.23 4.82 56.52
N GLY A 561 -29.42 4.14 55.71
CA GLY A 561 -28.97 4.65 54.41
C GLY A 561 -27.72 5.54 54.45
N VAL A 562 -27.03 5.64 55.59
CA VAL A 562 -25.73 6.32 55.65
C VAL A 562 -24.68 5.44 54.97
N GLN A 563 -23.87 6.00 54.08
CA GLN A 563 -22.86 5.25 53.33
C GLN A 563 -21.43 5.65 53.71
N HIS A 564 -20.53 4.68 53.66
CA HIS A 564 -19.10 4.88 53.76
C HIS A 564 -18.37 4.03 52.71
N ILE A 565 -17.30 4.57 52.12
CA ILE A 565 -16.53 3.89 51.08
C ILE A 565 -15.30 3.27 51.72
N LEU A 566 -15.11 1.96 51.50
CA LEU A 566 -13.92 1.23 51.89
C LEU A 566 -13.34 0.50 50.69
N THR A 567 -12.03 0.29 50.66
CA THR A 567 -11.39 -0.55 49.65
C THR A 567 -11.53 -2.02 50.05
N ASN A 568 -12.11 -2.86 49.18
CA ASN A 568 -12.26 -4.30 49.44
C ASN A 568 -10.94 -5.07 49.24
N ALA A 569 -10.95 -6.37 49.51
CA ALA A 569 -9.78 -7.24 49.34
C ALA A 569 -9.28 -7.34 47.88
N ALA A 570 -10.13 -7.03 46.90
CA ALA A 570 -9.73 -6.95 45.49
C ALA A 570 -9.01 -5.61 45.18
N GLY A 571 -9.08 -4.62 46.06
CA GLY A 571 -8.51 -3.29 45.86
C GLY A 571 -9.49 -2.29 45.23
N CYS A 572 -10.79 -2.58 45.23
CA CYS A 572 -11.83 -1.72 44.67
C CYS A 572 -12.63 -0.99 45.75
N ASP A 573 -12.94 0.28 45.48
CA ASP A 573 -13.85 1.07 46.29
C ASP A 573 -15.20 0.38 46.37
N SER A 574 -15.68 0.17 47.59
CA SER A 574 -16.85 -0.61 47.93
C SER A 574 -17.69 0.16 48.93
N VAL A 575 -19.02 0.03 48.83
CA VAL A 575 -19.95 0.82 49.64
C VAL A 575 -20.47 0.00 50.80
N VAL A 576 -20.24 0.47 52.02
CA VAL A 576 -20.89 -0.04 53.23
C VAL A 576 -22.02 0.89 53.61
N THR A 577 -23.22 0.36 53.84
CA THR A 577 -24.41 1.13 54.24
C THR A 577 -24.80 0.80 55.68
N LEU A 578 -24.92 1.79 56.54
CA LEU A 578 -25.37 1.63 57.93
C LEU A 578 -26.89 1.48 57.99
N ASP A 579 -27.34 0.48 58.77
CA ASP A 579 -28.68 0.42 59.33
C ASP A 579 -28.60 0.30 60.86
N LEU A 580 -28.77 1.44 61.54
CA LEU A 580 -28.55 1.62 62.98
C LEU A 580 -29.85 1.86 63.73
N THR A 581 -30.08 1.04 64.75
CA THR A 581 -31.12 1.26 65.77
C THR A 581 -30.50 1.70 67.10
N ILE A 582 -30.75 2.94 67.52
CA ILE A 582 -30.38 3.47 68.84
C ILE A 582 -31.55 3.28 69.80
N ASN A 583 -31.34 2.42 70.79
CA ASN A 583 -32.25 2.24 71.91
C ASN A 583 -31.89 3.26 72.99
N LYS A 584 -32.87 4.07 73.41
CA LYS A 584 -32.64 5.06 74.47
C LYS A 584 -32.84 4.41 75.83
N SER A 585 -31.92 4.69 76.76
CA SER A 585 -32.13 4.41 78.18
C SER A 585 -33.40 5.13 78.66
N ALA A 586 -34.21 4.45 79.46
CA ALA A 586 -35.40 5.05 80.04
C ALA A 586 -35.01 5.85 81.30
N THR A 587 -35.70 6.96 81.55
CA THR A 587 -35.61 7.67 82.82
C THR A 587 -36.95 7.49 83.54
N GLY A 588 -36.91 6.91 84.73
CA GLY A 588 -38.06 6.80 85.62
C GLY A 588 -37.65 7.22 87.03
N THR A 589 -38.62 7.36 87.92
CA THR A 589 -38.41 7.55 89.36
C THR A 589 -39.35 6.62 90.10
N ASP A 590 -38.84 5.88 91.08
CA ASP A 590 -39.65 5.03 91.94
C ASP A 590 -39.98 5.78 93.23
N THR A 591 -41.25 6.15 93.41
CA THR A 591 -41.71 6.88 94.59
C THR A 591 -42.40 5.93 95.55
N GLN A 592 -41.85 5.81 96.76
CA GLN A 592 -42.32 4.84 97.74
C GLN A 592 -42.66 5.52 99.07
N THR A 593 -43.79 5.15 99.68
CA THR A 593 -44.19 5.64 101.01
C THR A 593 -44.46 4.46 101.91
N ALA A 594 -43.71 4.34 103.01
CA ALA A 594 -43.81 3.23 103.96
C ALA A 594 -43.73 3.72 105.42
N CYS A 595 -44.30 2.96 106.35
CA CYS A 595 -44.18 3.22 107.78
C CYS A 595 -43.07 2.34 108.39
N LYS A 596 -42.17 2.95 109.17
CA LYS A 596 -41.00 2.36 109.86
C LYS A 596 -39.79 2.01 108.98
N SER A 597 -39.94 1.15 107.98
CA SER A 597 -38.81 0.75 107.11
C SER A 597 -39.27 0.22 105.76
N PHE A 598 -38.48 0.46 104.71
CA PHE A 598 -38.73 -0.05 103.35
C PHE A 598 -37.46 -0.68 102.79
N THR A 599 -37.56 -1.90 102.24
CA THR A 599 -36.45 -2.53 101.52
C THR A 599 -36.67 -2.29 100.04
N TRP A 600 -35.73 -1.61 99.40
CA TRP A 600 -35.86 -1.27 97.98
C TRP A 600 -35.20 -2.32 97.09
N ILE A 601 -35.34 -2.16 95.78
CA ILE A 601 -34.89 -3.12 94.76
C ILE A 601 -33.36 -3.31 94.73
N ASP A 602 -32.60 -2.40 95.35
CA ASP A 602 -31.16 -2.51 95.56
C ASP A 602 -30.79 -3.47 96.72
N GLY A 603 -31.78 -4.03 97.42
CA GLY A 603 -31.61 -4.96 98.53
C GLY A 603 -31.35 -4.29 99.88
N ASN A 604 -31.30 -2.95 99.96
CA ASN A 604 -31.04 -2.22 101.19
C ASN A 604 -32.34 -1.84 101.90
N THR A 605 -32.34 -1.86 103.24
CA THR A 605 -33.45 -1.41 104.06
C THR A 605 -33.26 0.02 104.55
N TYR A 606 -34.18 0.90 104.17
CA TYR A 606 -34.20 2.31 104.53
C TYR A 606 -35.15 2.56 105.70
N THR A 607 -34.65 3.20 106.76
CA THR A 607 -35.41 3.53 107.98
C THR A 607 -35.66 5.04 108.15
N SER A 608 -35.24 5.85 107.17
CA SER A 608 -35.44 7.31 107.08
C SER A 608 -35.54 7.72 105.60
N ASN A 609 -36.06 8.92 105.32
CA ASN A 609 -36.18 9.44 103.94
C ASN A 609 -34.83 9.37 103.20
N ASN A 610 -34.85 8.91 101.95
CA ASN A 610 -33.65 8.81 101.12
C ASN A 610 -33.99 9.10 99.64
N ASN A 611 -33.41 10.17 99.11
CA ASN A 611 -33.58 10.61 97.72
C ASN A 611 -32.30 10.46 96.89
N SER A 612 -31.35 9.65 97.37
CA SER A 612 -30.02 9.44 96.77
C SER A 612 -29.77 8.01 96.33
N ALA A 613 -30.58 7.06 96.80
CA ALA A 613 -30.47 5.67 96.35
C ALA A 613 -30.86 5.57 94.88
N THR A 614 -30.03 4.89 94.09
CA THR A 614 -30.27 4.63 92.67
C THR A 614 -30.06 3.15 92.41
N SER A 615 -30.80 2.62 91.44
CA SER A 615 -30.65 1.24 90.97
C SER A 615 -30.62 1.27 89.45
N THR A 616 -29.72 0.49 88.86
CA THR A 616 -29.66 0.32 87.41
C THR A 616 -30.54 -0.85 87.02
N LEU A 617 -31.52 -0.61 86.14
CA LEU A 617 -32.37 -1.64 85.57
C LEU A 617 -32.17 -1.67 84.06
N THR A 618 -32.07 -2.86 83.48
CA THR A 618 -32.01 -3.02 82.03
C THR A 618 -33.44 -2.96 81.47
N ASN A 619 -33.70 -2.06 80.52
CA ASN A 619 -35.01 -1.92 79.91
C ASN A 619 -35.31 -3.07 78.91
N GLN A 620 -36.54 -3.13 78.39
CA GLN A 620 -36.96 -4.18 77.44
C GLN A 620 -36.12 -4.21 76.14
N ALA A 621 -35.43 -3.12 75.81
CA ALA A 621 -34.53 -3.00 74.68
C ALA A 621 -33.06 -3.33 75.02
N GLY A 622 -32.78 -3.84 76.24
CA GLY A 622 -31.45 -4.24 76.67
C GLY A 622 -30.55 -3.11 77.15
N CYS A 623 -31.07 -1.88 77.32
CA CYS A 623 -30.27 -0.72 77.75
C CYS A 623 -30.44 -0.41 79.24
N ASP A 624 -29.30 -0.25 79.90
CA ASP A 624 -29.24 0.14 81.31
C ASP A 624 -29.84 1.52 81.52
N SER A 625 -30.75 1.59 82.50
CA SER A 625 -31.56 2.74 82.85
C SER A 625 -31.41 2.99 84.35
N VAL A 626 -31.06 4.21 84.74
CA VAL A 626 -30.88 4.56 86.15
C VAL A 626 -32.24 4.98 86.73
N LEU A 627 -32.68 4.29 87.77
CA LEU A 627 -33.90 4.55 88.51
C LEU A 627 -33.53 5.10 89.89
N PRO A 628 -33.81 6.38 90.23
CA PRO A 628 -33.69 6.89 91.59
C PRO A 628 -34.90 6.50 92.45
N LEU A 629 -34.65 6.22 93.73
CA LEU A 629 -35.66 6.15 94.80
C LEU A 629 -35.92 7.57 95.33
N THR A 630 -37.18 7.96 95.44
CA THR A 630 -37.60 9.25 96.02
C THR A 630 -38.72 9.10 97.03
#